data_AF-A0A395RT64-F1
#
_entry.id   AF-A0A395RT64-F1
#
_cell.length_a   1.000
_cell.length_b   1.000
_cell.length_c   1.000
_cell.angle_alpha   90.00
_cell.angle_beta   90.00
_cell.angle_gamma   90.00
#
_symmetry.space_group_name_H-M   'P 1'
#
loop_
_entity.id
_entity.type
_entity.pdbx_description
1 polymer ?
#
loop_
_entity_poly.entity_id
_entity_poly.type
_entity_poly.pdbx_seq_one_letter_code
_entity_poly.pdbx_strand_id
1 'polypeptide(L)'
;MKIILKGALSAEDSLLAAEAGVDADIVSNHGGRQLDGVPATLEALPEVSDVAKGRIPVLFDGGISQGTDIFKALALGSDLCLLGGSASWALAVNGQPDVKMVSNILERQLWRTITLSGTASVKDIPRSMLGVRKIGTGFGVAEL
;
A
#
# COMPACT_ATOMS: atom_id res chain seq x y z
N MET A 1 19.84 -4.26 14.34
CA MET A 1 18.49 -4.77 14.01
C MET A 1 17.66 -3.59 13.54
N LYS A 2 16.77 -3.78 12.57
CA LYS A 2 15.87 -2.72 12.09
C LYS A 2 14.50 -2.86 12.78
N ILE A 3 13.91 -1.74 13.19
CA ILE A 3 12.59 -1.68 13.84
C ILE A 3 11.59 -1.10 12.85
N ILE A 4 10.49 -1.82 12.59
CA ILE A 4 9.45 -1.38 11.68
C ILE A 4 8.14 -1.32 12.44
N LEU A 5 7.48 -0.15 12.45
CA LEU A 5 6.18 0.03 13.08
C LEU A 5 5.09 -0.40 12.09
N LYS A 6 4.27 -1.39 12.47
CA LYS A 6 3.17 -1.88 11.63
C LYS A 6 1.84 -1.53 12.24
N GLY A 7 0.96 -0.95 11.43
CA GLY A 7 -0.39 -0.60 11.88
C GLY A 7 -0.68 0.90 11.86
N ALA A 8 0.20 1.71 11.26
CA ALA A 8 -0.03 3.15 11.14
C ALA A 8 -1.23 3.40 10.23
N LEU A 9 -2.24 4.10 10.76
CA LEU A 9 -3.43 4.54 10.02
C LEU A 9 -3.64 6.05 10.13
N SER A 10 -2.69 6.77 10.75
CA SER A 10 -2.74 8.20 10.94
C SER A 10 -1.39 8.88 10.71
N ALA A 11 -1.42 10.13 10.28
CA ALA A 11 -0.23 10.97 10.20
C ALA A 11 0.44 11.18 11.58
N GLU A 12 -0.35 11.28 12.65
CA GLU A 12 0.15 11.46 14.01
C GLU A 12 1.00 10.27 14.47
N ASP A 13 0.51 9.05 14.29
CA ASP A 13 1.25 7.84 14.66
C ASP A 13 2.58 7.73 13.89
N SER A 14 2.56 8.09 12.61
CA SER A 14 3.75 8.01 11.73
C SER A 14 4.79 9.07 12.08
N LEU A 15 4.34 10.26 12.51
CA LEU A 15 5.22 11.30 13.03
C LEU A 15 5.90 10.84 14.33
N LEU A 16 5.12 10.33 15.28
CA LEU A 16 5.65 9.81 16.55
C LEU A 16 6.61 8.64 16.33
N ALA A 17 6.31 7.75 15.37
CA ALA A 17 7.18 6.64 15.02
C ALA A 17 8.53 7.14 14.47
N ALA A 18 8.51 8.11 13.54
CA ALA A 18 9.72 8.72 13.00
C ALA A 18 10.54 9.45 14.10
N GLU A 19 9.88 10.16 15.02
CA GLU A 19 10.53 10.82 16.16
C GLU A 19 11.14 9.83 17.16
N ALA A 20 10.50 8.68 17.35
CA ALA A 20 11.00 7.58 18.16
C ALA A 20 12.18 6.83 17.51
N GLY A 21 12.52 7.14 16.26
CA GLY A 21 13.65 6.56 15.54
C GLY A 21 13.40 5.15 15.02
N VAL A 22 12.14 4.80 14.65
CA VAL A 22 11.89 3.57 13.90
C VAL A 22 12.53 3.65 12.51
N ASP A 23 12.82 2.51 11.90
CA ASP A 23 13.48 2.45 10.61
C ASP A 23 12.53 2.49 9.40
N ALA A 24 11.24 2.20 9.60
CA ALA A 24 10.19 2.29 8.60
C ALA A 24 8.79 2.16 9.24
N ASP A 25 7.77 2.60 8.50
CA ASP A 25 6.35 2.40 8.84
C ASP A 25 5.68 1.43 7.87
N ILE A 26 4.65 0.72 8.33
CA ILE A 26 3.73 -0.05 7.50
C ILE A 26 2.31 0.46 7.71
N VAL A 27 1.74 1.05 6.66
CA VAL A 27 0.33 1.40 6.61
C VAL A 27 -0.47 0.11 6.50
N SER A 28 -1.25 -0.19 7.55
CA SER A 28 -1.90 -1.49 7.71
C SER A 28 -3.05 -1.44 8.72
N ASN A 29 -4.15 -2.12 8.42
CA ASN A 29 -5.20 -2.48 9.40
C ASN A 29 -5.22 -3.98 9.68
N HIS A 30 -4.10 -4.67 9.44
CA HIS A 30 -3.93 -6.12 9.56
C HIS A 30 -4.91 -6.93 8.69
N GLY A 31 -5.23 -6.42 7.50
CA GLY A 31 -6.16 -7.06 6.57
C GLY A 31 -7.61 -7.02 7.06
N GLY A 32 -7.98 -5.95 7.78
CA GLY A 32 -9.33 -5.75 8.33
C GLY A 32 -9.67 -6.70 9.49
N ARG A 33 -8.67 -7.15 10.25
CA ARG A 33 -8.84 -8.20 11.28
C ARG A 33 -8.70 -7.70 12.73
N GLN A 34 -8.40 -6.41 12.92
CA GLN A 34 -8.17 -5.84 14.25
C GLN A 34 -9.36 -4.97 14.67
N LEU A 35 -9.39 -3.71 14.24
CA LEU A 35 -10.47 -2.78 14.56
C LEU A 35 -11.41 -2.63 13.36
N ASP A 36 -12.71 -2.84 13.59
CA ASP A 36 -13.75 -2.59 12.60
C ASP A 36 -14.09 -1.08 12.51
N GLY A 37 -14.55 -0.63 11.34
CA GLY A 37 -14.90 0.77 11.10
C GLY A 37 -13.72 1.73 10.93
N VAL A 38 -12.49 1.23 10.80
CA VAL A 38 -11.32 2.05 10.43
C VAL A 38 -11.26 2.29 8.92
N PRO A 39 -10.56 3.33 8.44
CA PRO A 39 -10.40 3.59 7.01
C PRO A 39 -9.79 2.41 6.24
N ALA A 40 -10.00 2.38 4.93
CA ALA A 40 -9.22 1.51 4.07
C ALA A 40 -7.74 1.92 4.16
N THR A 41 -6.81 0.97 4.16
CA THR A 41 -5.37 1.29 4.28
C THR A 41 -4.88 2.18 3.15
N LEU A 42 -5.45 2.02 1.94
CA LEU A 42 -5.12 2.85 0.79
C LEU A 42 -5.57 4.32 0.98
N GLU A 43 -6.63 4.55 1.76
CA GLU A 43 -7.13 5.89 2.10
C GLU A 43 -6.27 6.58 3.15
N ALA A 44 -5.72 5.83 4.10
CA ALA A 44 -4.79 6.35 5.11
C ALA A 44 -3.37 6.61 4.55
N LEU A 45 -2.98 5.90 3.48
CA LEU A 45 -1.63 5.95 2.93
C LEU A 45 -1.12 7.37 2.57
N PRO A 46 -1.91 8.27 1.95
CA PRO A 46 -1.41 9.58 1.55
C PRO A 46 -0.94 10.43 2.72
N GLU A 47 -1.72 10.50 3.80
CA GLU A 47 -1.37 11.33 4.96
C GLU A 47 -0.16 10.78 5.73
N VAL A 48 -0.06 9.44 5.85
CA VAL A 48 1.10 8.77 6.45
C VAL A 48 2.36 9.02 5.61
N SER A 49 2.28 8.79 4.30
CA SER A 49 3.42 8.97 3.41
C SER A 49 3.87 10.42 3.30
N ASP A 50 2.95 11.39 3.40
CA ASP A 50 3.30 12.81 3.35
C ASP A 50 4.16 13.26 4.54
N VAL A 51 3.87 12.76 5.74
CA VAL A 51 4.66 13.10 6.94
C VAL A 51 5.95 12.28 7.06
N ALA A 52 5.95 11.04 6.56
CA ALA A 52 7.12 10.17 6.58
C ALA A 52 8.15 10.52 5.49
N LYS A 53 7.72 11.23 4.44
CA LYS A 53 8.54 11.57 3.26
C LYS A 53 9.88 12.18 3.65
N GLY A 54 10.96 11.52 3.23
CA GLY A 54 12.34 11.96 3.48
C GLY A 54 12.83 11.70 4.92
N ARG A 55 12.02 11.08 5.78
CA ARG A 55 12.38 10.69 7.15
C ARG A 55 12.60 9.19 7.25
N ILE A 56 11.57 8.41 6.90
CA ILE A 56 11.58 6.94 6.95
C ILE A 56 10.81 6.36 5.76
N PRO A 57 11.15 5.15 5.27
CA PRO A 57 10.39 4.46 4.24
C PRO A 57 8.99 4.09 4.71
N VAL A 58 8.03 4.07 3.78
CA VAL A 58 6.64 3.68 4.01
C VAL A 58 6.28 2.44 3.21
N LEU A 59 6.08 1.34 3.93
CA LEU A 59 5.55 0.10 3.39
C LEU A 59 4.02 0.12 3.46
N PHE A 60 3.38 -0.67 2.60
CA PHE A 60 1.94 -0.74 2.51
C PHE A 60 1.45 -2.19 2.50
N ASP A 61 0.41 -2.49 3.28
CA ASP A 61 -0.37 -3.72 3.15
C ASP A 61 -1.88 -3.44 3.18
N GLY A 62 -2.66 -4.44 2.74
CA GLY A 62 -4.12 -4.39 2.77
C GLY A 62 -4.74 -4.50 1.38
N GLY A 63 -5.54 -5.55 1.15
CA GLY A 63 -6.40 -5.69 -0.02
C GLY A 63 -5.74 -5.90 -1.38
N ILE A 64 -4.41 -6.00 -1.47
CA ILE A 64 -3.71 -6.16 -2.77
C ILE A 64 -4.12 -7.46 -3.45
N SER A 65 -4.78 -7.32 -4.60
CA SER A 65 -5.25 -8.44 -5.43
C SER A 65 -4.85 -8.32 -6.89
N GLN A 66 -4.46 -7.12 -7.35
CA GLN A 66 -4.07 -6.83 -8.72
C GLN A 66 -2.82 -5.94 -8.78
N GLY A 67 -2.13 -5.96 -9.92
CA GLY A 67 -0.97 -5.09 -10.16
C GLY A 67 -1.32 -3.59 -10.18
N THR A 68 -2.57 -3.24 -10.51
CA THR A 68 -3.08 -1.86 -10.42
C THR A 68 -3.22 -1.37 -8.98
N ASP A 69 -3.45 -2.27 -8.01
CA ASP A 69 -3.48 -1.90 -6.59
C ASP A 69 -2.08 -1.50 -6.11
N ILE A 70 -1.05 -2.25 -6.54
CA ILE A 70 0.36 -1.93 -6.28
C ILE A 70 0.71 -0.58 -6.93
N PHE A 71 0.32 -0.38 -8.19
CA PHE A 71 0.55 0.90 -8.89
C PHE A 71 -0.06 2.09 -8.13
N LYS A 72 -1.29 1.95 -7.63
CA LYS A 72 -1.95 3.00 -6.83
C LYS A 72 -1.20 3.27 -5.53
N ALA A 73 -0.82 2.23 -4.78
CA ALA A 73 -0.09 2.40 -3.53
C ALA A 73 1.27 3.09 -3.73
N LEU A 74 2.01 2.69 -4.77
CA LEU A 74 3.27 3.34 -5.17
C LEU A 74 3.03 4.81 -5.53
N ALA A 75 2.03 5.09 -6.37
CA ALA A 75 1.66 6.45 -6.75
C ALA A 75 1.31 7.31 -5.53
N LEU A 76 0.62 6.74 -4.54
CA LEU A 76 0.23 7.43 -3.31
C LEU A 76 1.37 7.64 -2.30
N GLY A 77 2.55 7.05 -2.53
CA GLY A 77 3.75 7.33 -1.73
C GLY A 77 4.27 6.14 -0.91
N SER A 78 3.83 4.92 -1.21
CA SER A 78 4.48 3.73 -0.66
C SER A 78 5.80 3.42 -1.39
N ASP A 79 6.82 3.01 -0.64
CA ASP A 79 8.09 2.50 -1.16
C ASP A 79 8.03 1.00 -1.49
N LEU A 80 7.17 0.23 -0.81
CA LEU A 80 7.06 -1.21 -0.98
C LEU A 80 5.69 -1.74 -0.53
N CYS A 81 5.15 -2.67 -1.32
CA CYS A 81 3.87 -3.34 -1.03
C CYS A 81 4.07 -4.77 -0.51
N LEU A 82 3.32 -5.15 0.52
CA LEU A 82 3.35 -6.47 1.16
C LEU A 82 2.14 -7.31 0.76
N LEU A 83 2.37 -8.59 0.46
CA LEU A 83 1.32 -9.55 0.10
C LEU A 83 0.96 -10.45 1.28
N GLY A 84 -0.34 -10.57 1.56
CA GLY A 84 -0.88 -11.38 2.64
C GLY A 84 -1.83 -12.48 2.14
N GLY A 85 -3.11 -12.14 2.01
CA GLY A 85 -4.18 -13.11 1.72
C GLY A 85 -3.96 -13.93 0.44
N SER A 86 -3.59 -13.26 -0.67
CA SER A 86 -3.33 -13.92 -1.95
C SER A 86 -2.17 -14.93 -1.87
N ALA A 87 -1.08 -14.59 -1.16
CA ALA A 87 0.03 -15.50 -0.93
C ALA A 87 -0.38 -16.67 -0.02
N SER A 88 -1.20 -16.42 1.00
CA SER A 88 -1.67 -17.46 1.94
C SER A 88 -2.58 -18.48 1.25
N TRP A 89 -3.47 -18.03 0.36
CA TRP A 89 -4.32 -18.93 -0.41
C TRP A 89 -3.53 -19.76 -1.42
N ALA A 90 -2.59 -19.13 -2.12
CA ALA A 90 -1.71 -19.82 -3.04
C ALA A 90 -0.87 -20.91 -2.35
N LEU A 91 -0.35 -20.60 -1.16
CA LEU A 91 0.36 -21.56 -0.33
C LEU A 91 -0.51 -22.77 0.03
N ALA A 92 -1.79 -22.56 0.33
CA ALA A 92 -2.72 -23.64 0.66
C ALA A 92 -3.06 -24.55 -0.54
N VAL A 93 -3.01 -24.02 -1.77
CA VAL A 93 -3.29 -24.79 -2.99
C VAL A 93 -2.14 -25.72 -3.35
N ASN A 94 -0.92 -25.20 -3.44
CA ASN A 94 0.24 -25.98 -3.90
C ASN A 94 1.57 -25.43 -3.38
N GLY A 95 1.59 -24.91 -2.16
CA GLY A 95 2.81 -24.50 -1.47
C GLY A 95 3.57 -23.37 -2.19
N GLN A 96 4.90 -23.40 -2.07
CA GLN A 96 5.80 -22.39 -2.62
C GLN A 96 5.64 -22.14 -4.14
N PRO A 97 5.47 -23.15 -5.01
CA PRO A 97 5.23 -22.94 -6.45
C PRO A 97 4.13 -21.92 -6.75
N ASP A 98 2.99 -22.03 -6.07
CA ASP A 98 1.84 -21.17 -6.34
C ASP A 98 1.99 -19.80 -5.70
N VAL A 99 2.67 -19.69 -4.55
CA VAL A 99 3.08 -18.38 -4.00
C VAL A 99 3.93 -17.63 -5.04
N LYS A 100 4.91 -18.31 -5.64
CA LYS A 100 5.74 -17.73 -6.71
C LYS A 100 4.91 -17.37 -7.94
N MET A 101 3.95 -18.22 -8.32
CA MET A 101 3.05 -17.95 -9.44
C MET A 101 2.24 -16.67 -9.22
N VAL A 102 1.64 -16.48 -8.04
CA VAL A 102 0.89 -15.27 -7.70
C VAL A 102 1.78 -14.03 -7.73
N SER A 103 2.98 -14.09 -7.14
CA SER A 103 3.95 -12.99 -7.22
C SER A 103 4.28 -12.61 -8.67
N ASN A 104 4.54 -13.61 -9.54
CA ASN A 104 4.83 -13.37 -10.95
C ASN A 104 3.63 -12.77 -11.71
N ILE A 105 2.40 -13.19 -11.37
CA ILE A 105 1.18 -12.61 -11.97
C ILE A 105 1.09 -11.13 -11.61
N LEU A 106 1.21 -10.80 -10.32
CA LEU A 106 1.14 -9.41 -9.85
C LEU A 106 2.24 -8.54 -10.44
N GLU A 107 3.47 -9.06 -10.54
CA GLU A 107 4.59 -8.37 -11.18
C GLU A 107 4.30 -8.07 -12.65
N ARG A 108 3.82 -9.05 -13.43
CA ARG A 108 3.44 -8.86 -14.84
C ARG A 108 2.31 -7.85 -15.00
N GLN A 109 1.33 -7.89 -14.10
CA GLN A 109 0.24 -6.93 -14.12
C GLN A 109 0.74 -5.51 -13.82
N LEU A 110 1.61 -5.34 -12.82
CA LEU A 110 2.22 -4.06 -12.48
C LEU A 110 3.01 -3.50 -13.68
N TRP A 111 3.86 -4.31 -14.31
CA TRP A 111 4.61 -3.88 -15.49
C TRP A 111 3.71 -3.47 -16.65
N ARG A 112 2.64 -4.24 -16.90
CA ARG A 112 1.65 -3.86 -17.92
C ARG A 112 1.00 -2.52 -17.57
N THR A 113 0.65 -2.27 -16.31
CA THR A 113 0.09 -0.98 -15.89
C THR A 113 1.09 0.16 -16.11
N ILE A 114 2.34 0.00 -15.68
CA ILE A 114 3.45 0.97 -15.87
C ILE A 114 3.63 1.30 -17.36
N THR A 115 3.66 0.29 -18.23
CA THR A 115 3.81 0.49 -19.68
C THR A 115 2.61 1.24 -20.26
N LEU A 116 1.39 0.88 -19.87
CA LEU A 116 0.17 1.51 -20.39
C LEU A 116 -0.07 2.91 -19.83
N SER A 117 0.46 3.24 -18.65
CA SER A 117 0.42 4.59 -18.07
C SER A 117 1.49 5.53 -18.64
N GLY A 118 2.41 5.02 -19.47
CA GLY A 118 3.48 5.81 -20.06
C GLY A 118 4.62 6.13 -19.08
N THR A 119 4.81 5.31 -18.05
CA THR A 119 5.82 5.52 -17.01
C THR A 119 7.05 4.66 -17.28
N ALA A 120 8.26 5.21 -17.14
CA ALA A 120 9.49 4.51 -17.48
C ALA A 120 9.95 3.53 -16.38
N SER A 121 9.62 3.81 -15.11
CA SER A 121 10.04 2.99 -13.98
C SER A 121 9.08 3.09 -12.80
N VAL A 122 9.22 2.16 -11.85
CA VAL A 122 8.50 2.17 -10.57
C VAL A 122 8.76 3.46 -9.76
N LYS A 123 9.95 4.05 -9.89
CA LYS A 123 10.32 5.28 -9.15
C LYS A 123 9.66 6.54 -9.71
N ASP A 124 9.18 6.47 -10.95
CA ASP A 124 8.66 7.61 -11.69
C ASP A 124 7.12 7.62 -11.70
N ILE A 125 6.46 6.97 -10.75
CA ILE A 125 5.00 6.91 -10.64
C ILE A 125 4.51 8.06 -9.73
N PRO A 126 4.10 9.22 -10.26
CA PRO A 126 3.56 10.30 -9.45
C PRO A 126 2.09 10.08 -9.10
N ARG A 127 1.65 10.71 -8.00
CA ARG A 127 0.22 10.85 -7.63
C ARG A 127 -0.66 11.37 -8.78
N SER A 128 -0.13 12.18 -9.68
CA SER A 128 -0.88 12.77 -10.81
C SER A 128 -1.34 11.74 -11.87
N MET A 129 -0.83 10.51 -11.83
CA MET A 129 -1.32 9.41 -12.69
C MET A 129 -2.61 8.79 -12.18
N LEU A 130 -3.07 9.17 -10.99
CA LEU A 130 -4.33 8.70 -10.43
C LEU A 130 -5.47 9.65 -10.81
N GLY A 131 -6.56 9.06 -11.31
CA GLY A 131 -7.80 9.80 -11.47
C GLY A 131 -8.43 10.08 -10.10
N VAL A 132 -8.74 11.34 -9.81
CA VAL A 132 -9.48 11.72 -8.62
C VAL A 132 -10.97 11.71 -8.96
N ARG A 133 -11.73 10.87 -8.27
CA ARG A 133 -13.19 10.92 -8.37
C ARG A 133 -13.68 12.04 -7.46
N LYS A 134 -14.21 13.13 -8.04
CA LYS A 134 -14.94 14.12 -7.24
C LYS A 134 -16.26 13.51 -6.79
N ILE A 135 -16.26 12.87 -5.61
CA ILE A 135 -17.50 12.45 -4.96
C ILE A 135 -18.15 13.73 -4.41
N GLY A 136 -19.28 14.12 -4.99
CA GLY A 136 -20.11 15.18 -4.42
C GLY A 136 -20.53 14.80 -2.99
N THR A 137 -20.75 15.79 -2.13
CA THR A 137 -21.07 15.63 -0.70
C THR A 137 -22.19 14.61 -0.48
N GLY A 138 -21.82 13.35 -0.29
CA GLY A 138 -22.69 12.25 0.07
C GLY A 138 -22.44 11.88 1.53
N PHE A 139 -23.48 11.45 2.23
CA PHE A 139 -23.34 10.88 3.57
C PHE A 139 -22.68 9.49 3.46
N GLY A 140 -21.49 9.34 4.04
CA GLY A 140 -20.70 8.12 4.05
C GLY A 140 -19.22 8.46 4.28
N VAL A 141 -18.45 7.56 4.90
CA VAL A 141 -17.00 7.73 5.12
C VAL A 141 -16.36 8.11 3.77
N ALA A 142 -15.64 9.22 3.75
CA ALA A 142 -15.09 9.79 2.53
C ALA A 142 -14.16 8.78 1.86
N GLU A 143 -14.62 8.19 0.75
CA GLU A 143 -13.76 7.44 -0.17
C GLU A 143 -12.90 8.44 -0.97
N LEU A 144 -11.60 8.15 -1.11
CA LEU A 144 -10.70 8.83 -2.06
C LEU A 144 -11.16 8.66 -3.53
#